data_AF-A0A2E9CR16-F1
#
_entry.id   AF-A0A2E9CR16-F1
#
_cell.length_a   1.000
_cell.length_b   1.000
_cell.length_c   1.000
_cell.angle_alpha   90.00
_cell.angle_beta   90.00
_cell.angle_gamma   90.00
#
_symmetry.space_group_name_H-M   'P 1'
#
loop_
_entity.id
_entity.type
_entity.pdbx_description
1 polymer ?
#
loop_
_entity_poly.entity_id
_entity_poly.type
_entity_poly.pdbx_seq_one_letter_code
_entity_poly.pdbx_strand_id
1 'polypeptide(L)'
;MPEERVPDEAMRRVALALVEHCVRNTRLEDIHAGTVPDSLSGDFSDVKVVTPYGEIPWVQTSRISDAEMKALMIDIVNKVYTFLTHLEDVVVLRDSARWNRPEHDPALLAFANRRAAAREAKGENKD
;
A
#
# COMPACT_ATOMS: atom_id res chain seq x y z
N MET A 1 -17.54 -5.59 -31.59
CA MET A 1 -16.31 -6.18 -31.07
C MET A 1 -16.45 -6.18 -29.56
N PRO A 2 -16.50 -7.33 -28.87
CA PRO A 2 -16.44 -7.29 -27.41
C PRO A 2 -15.10 -6.67 -27.04
N GLU A 3 -15.09 -5.66 -26.18
CA GLU A 3 -13.86 -5.03 -25.70
C GLU A 3 -12.95 -6.11 -25.14
N GLU A 4 -11.70 -6.13 -25.60
CA GLU A 4 -10.69 -7.07 -25.12
C GLU A 4 -10.36 -6.71 -23.67
N ARG A 5 -11.09 -7.33 -22.74
CA ARG A 5 -10.89 -7.12 -21.30
C ARG A 5 -9.51 -7.65 -20.94
N VAL A 6 -8.72 -6.80 -20.27
CA VAL A 6 -7.39 -7.19 -19.77
C VAL A 6 -7.53 -8.48 -18.94
N PRO A 7 -6.64 -9.48 -19.11
CA PRO A 7 -6.73 -10.73 -18.35
C PRO A 7 -6.75 -10.52 -16.82
N ASP A 8 -7.58 -11.29 -16.11
CA ASP A 8 -7.75 -11.26 -14.65
C ASP A 8 -6.40 -11.29 -13.90
N GLU A 9 -5.51 -12.21 -14.31
CA GLU A 9 -4.18 -12.35 -13.72
C GLU A 9 -3.31 -11.10 -13.90
N ALA A 10 -3.41 -10.43 -15.05
CA ALA A 10 -2.70 -9.18 -15.27
C ALA A 10 -3.23 -8.07 -14.33
N MET A 11 -4.54 -8.01 -14.11
CA MET A 11 -5.15 -7.06 -13.18
C MET A 11 -4.79 -7.33 -11.72
N ARG A 12 -4.69 -8.60 -11.29
CA ARG A 12 -4.20 -8.96 -9.95
C ARG A 12 -2.78 -8.46 -9.72
N ARG A 13 -1.90 -8.67 -10.71
CA ARG A 13 -0.51 -8.19 -10.64
C ARG A 13 -0.41 -6.67 -10.60
N VAL A 14 -1.24 -5.97 -11.38
CA VAL A 14 -1.33 -4.50 -11.33
C VAL A 14 -1.82 -4.03 -9.96
N ALA A 15 -2.85 -4.67 -9.39
CA ALA A 15 -3.35 -4.31 -8.07
C ALA A 15 -2.27 -4.46 -6.98
N LEU A 16 -1.55 -5.58 -6.98
CA LEU A 16 -0.43 -5.81 -6.06
C LEU A 16 0.66 -4.74 -6.21
N ALA A 17 1.12 -4.48 -7.45
CA ALA A 17 2.16 -3.50 -7.71
C ALA A 17 1.73 -2.06 -7.35
N LEU A 18 0.47 -1.71 -7.63
CA LEU A 18 -0.10 -0.41 -7.25
C LEU A 18 -0.09 -0.26 -5.74
N VAL A 19 -0.60 -1.25 -5.01
CA VAL A 19 -0.68 -1.17 -3.54
C VAL A 19 0.72 -1.19 -2.91
N GLU A 20 1.66 -1.95 -3.45
CA GLU A 20 3.06 -1.92 -3.02
C GLU A 20 3.66 -0.52 -3.15
N HIS A 21 3.60 0.08 -4.34
CA HIS A 21 4.25 1.36 -4.60
C HIS A 21 3.49 2.58 -4.06
N CYS A 22 2.16 2.55 -4.06
CA CYS A 22 1.33 3.72 -3.77
C CYS A 22 0.70 3.68 -2.37
N VAL A 23 0.83 2.57 -1.64
CA VAL A 23 0.26 2.46 -0.28
C VAL A 23 1.27 1.90 0.72
N ARG A 24 1.81 0.70 0.51
CA ARG A 24 2.74 0.07 1.45
C ARG A 24 4.03 0.87 1.58
N ASN A 25 4.67 1.17 0.46
CA ASN A 25 5.95 1.89 0.41
C ASN A 25 5.76 3.41 0.50
N THR A 26 4.92 3.84 1.45
CA THR A 26 4.66 5.24 1.75
C THR A 26 4.90 5.49 3.24
N ARG A 27 4.52 6.67 3.74
CA ARG A 27 4.56 7.02 5.17
C ARG A 27 3.80 6.04 6.07
N LEU A 28 2.93 5.18 5.51
CA LEU A 28 2.32 4.07 6.24
C LEU A 28 3.37 3.11 6.82
N GLU A 29 4.45 2.82 6.10
CA GLU A 29 5.54 1.97 6.62
C GLU A 29 6.23 2.63 7.80
N ASP A 30 6.47 3.95 7.74
CA ASP A 30 7.10 4.68 8.84
C ASP A 30 6.26 4.61 10.13
N ILE A 31 4.93 4.65 9.98
CA ILE A 31 3.99 4.49 11.12
C ILE A 31 4.03 3.07 11.67
N HIS A 32 4.22 2.07 10.80
CA HIS A 32 4.27 0.66 11.17
C HIS A 32 5.64 0.24 11.74
N ALA A 33 6.73 0.91 11.37
CA ALA A 33 8.10 0.57 11.73
C ALA A 33 8.52 0.92 13.18
N GLY A 34 7.55 1.20 14.06
CA GLY A 34 7.84 1.43 15.48
C GLY A 34 8.40 0.18 16.18
N THR A 35 9.23 0.39 17.21
CA THR A 35 9.74 -0.73 18.02
C THR A 35 8.60 -1.44 18.73
N VAL A 36 8.42 -2.72 18.43
CA VAL A 36 7.49 -3.60 19.14
C VAL A 36 8.26 -4.27 20.30
N PRO A 37 7.81 -4.11 21.56
CA PRO A 37 8.42 -4.76 22.71
C PRO A 37 8.17 -6.27 22.70
N ASP A 38 8.99 -7.04 23.41
CA ASP A 38 8.70 -8.45 23.69
C ASP A 38 7.75 -8.60 24.88
N SER A 39 7.02 -9.70 24.92
CA SER A 39 6.09 -10.08 26.00
C SER A 39 6.44 -11.46 26.52
N LEU A 40 6.53 -11.62 27.84
CA LEU A 40 6.76 -12.91 28.49
C LEU A 40 5.49 -13.77 28.47
N SER A 41 4.32 -13.13 28.60
CA SER A 41 3.01 -13.80 28.54
C SER A 41 2.61 -14.20 27.11
N GLY A 42 3.16 -13.52 26.10
CA GLY A 42 2.82 -13.69 24.68
C GLY A 42 1.55 -12.98 24.24
N ASP A 43 0.68 -12.56 25.17
CA ASP A 43 -0.53 -11.78 24.90
C ASP A 43 -0.35 -10.27 25.16
N PHE A 44 0.86 -9.86 25.55
CA PHE A 44 1.25 -8.49 25.85
C PHE A 44 0.50 -7.84 27.03
N SER A 45 -0.21 -8.61 27.85
CA SER A 45 -0.83 -8.12 29.09
C SER A 45 0.19 -7.65 30.13
N ASP A 46 1.43 -8.14 30.02
CA ASP A 46 2.59 -7.80 30.85
C ASP A 46 3.40 -6.61 30.32
N VAL A 47 2.99 -6.02 29.19
CA VAL A 47 3.69 -4.89 28.55
C VAL A 47 2.90 -3.60 28.75
N LYS A 48 3.61 -2.50 29.01
CA LYS A 48 3.03 -1.17 29.19
C LYS A 48 3.94 -0.06 28.68
N VAL A 49 3.34 1.04 28.24
CA VAL A 49 4.02 2.31 27.99
C VAL A 49 3.98 3.13 29.27
N VAL A 50 5.14 3.60 29.72
CA VAL A 50 5.24 4.48 30.90
C VAL A 50 5.42 5.91 30.42
N THR A 51 4.55 6.80 30.90
CA THR A 51 4.61 8.23 30.62
C THR A 51 4.62 9.02 31.94
N PRO A 52 4.96 10.32 31.92
CA PRO A 52 4.80 11.18 33.10
C PRO A 52 3.36 11.26 33.64
N TYR A 53 2.36 10.89 32.83
CA TYR A 53 0.94 10.92 33.19
C TYR A 53 0.42 9.56 33.69
N GLY A 54 1.27 8.53 33.74
CA GLY A 54 0.90 7.19 34.19
C GLY A 54 1.27 6.10 33.19
N GLU A 55 0.77 4.90 33.49
CA GLU A 55 1.01 3.68 32.70
C GLU A 55 -0.16 3.41 31.77
N ILE A 56 0.15 3.04 30.52
CA ILE A 56 -0.83 2.66 29.51
C ILE A 56 -0.57 1.21 29.13
N PRO A 57 -1.53 0.28 29.30
CA PRO A 57 -1.37 -1.10 28.84
C PRO A 57 -1.05 -1.14 27.34
N TRP A 58 -0.10 -1.98 26.92
CA TRP A 58 0.34 -2.05 25.52
C TRP A 58 -0.82 -2.32 24.55
N VAL A 59 -1.77 -3.15 24.97
CA VAL A 59 -2.98 -3.50 24.22
C VAL A 59 -3.96 -2.34 24.01
N GLN A 60 -3.79 -1.22 24.72
CA GLN A 60 -4.60 0.00 24.59
C GLN A 60 -3.85 1.13 23.86
N THR A 61 -2.60 0.90 23.47
CA THR A 61 -1.79 1.91 22.78
C THR A 61 -2.29 2.07 21.33
N SER A 62 -2.30 3.30 20.83
CA SER A 62 -2.60 3.57 19.42
C SER A 62 -1.43 3.11 18.54
N ARG A 63 -1.50 1.87 18.04
CA ARG A 63 -0.49 1.24 17.19
C ARG A 63 -1.15 0.43 16.07
N ILE A 64 -0.35 0.05 15.07
CA ILE A 64 -0.72 -0.94 14.06
C ILE A 64 0.19 -2.15 14.28
N SER A 65 -0.37 -3.29 14.67
CA SER A 65 0.36 -4.56 14.76
C SER A 65 0.63 -5.16 13.38
N ASP A 66 1.57 -6.09 13.28
CA ASP A 66 1.82 -6.85 12.04
C ASP A 66 0.55 -7.54 11.51
N ALA A 67 -0.28 -8.08 12.41
CA ALA A 67 -1.53 -8.73 12.07
C ALA A 67 -2.55 -7.73 11.51
N GLU A 68 -2.68 -6.55 12.13
CA GLU A 68 -3.53 -5.47 11.65
C GLU A 68 -3.02 -4.90 10.33
N MET A 69 -1.72 -4.70 10.19
CA MET A 69 -1.09 -4.25 8.96
C MET A 69 -1.33 -5.25 7.82
N LYS A 70 -1.18 -6.55 8.08
CA LYS A 70 -1.48 -7.59 7.09
C LYS A 70 -2.96 -7.56 6.68
N ALA A 71 -3.87 -7.47 7.64
CA ALA A 71 -5.31 -7.40 7.37
C ALA A 71 -5.66 -6.15 6.55
N LEU A 72 -5.08 -5.00 6.92
CA LEU A 72 -5.21 -3.73 6.20
C LEU A 72 -4.72 -3.85 4.75
N MET A 73 -3.54 -4.42 4.52
CA MET A 73 -3.00 -4.59 3.17
C MET A 73 -3.86 -5.54 2.32
N ILE A 74 -4.38 -6.64 2.89
CA ILE A 74 -5.29 -7.55 2.19
C ILE A 74 -6.57 -6.81 1.76
N ASP A 75 -7.17 -6.05 2.68
CA ASP A 75 -8.38 -5.27 2.40
C ASP A 75 -8.14 -4.24 1.29
N ILE A 76 -7.03 -3.48 1.37
CA ILE A 76 -6.67 -2.50 0.35
C ILE A 76 -6.42 -3.17 -1.02
N VAL A 77 -5.66 -4.27 -1.08
CA VAL A 77 -5.42 -5.01 -2.33
C VAL A 77 -6.74 -5.46 -2.95
N ASN A 78 -7.64 -6.03 -2.16
CA ASN A 78 -8.93 -6.50 -2.65
C ASN A 78 -9.80 -5.35 -3.17
N LYS A 79 -9.80 -4.20 -2.47
CA LYS A 79 -10.52 -3.00 -2.91
C LYS A 79 -9.94 -2.41 -4.18
N VAL A 80 -8.62 -2.27 -4.28
CA VAL A 80 -7.94 -1.79 -5.50
C VAL A 80 -8.19 -2.74 -6.66
N TYR A 81 -8.11 -4.05 -6.44
CA TYR A 81 -8.41 -5.05 -7.46
C TYR A 81 -9.85 -4.92 -7.99
N THR A 82 -10.81 -4.77 -7.08
CA THR A 82 -12.22 -4.55 -7.42
C THR A 82 -12.39 -3.24 -8.19
N PHE A 83 -11.71 -2.17 -7.75
CA PHE A 83 -11.76 -0.87 -8.40
C PHE A 83 -11.21 -0.93 -9.83
N LEU A 84 -10.08 -1.60 -10.05
CA LEU A 84 -9.47 -1.74 -11.38
C LEU A 84 -10.32 -2.59 -12.34
N THR A 85 -11.01 -3.61 -11.84
CA THR A 85 -11.81 -4.52 -12.67
C THR A 85 -13.22 -4.03 -12.95
N HIS A 86 -13.69 -3.03 -12.19
CA HIS A 86 -15.01 -2.39 -12.32
C HIS A 86 -14.90 -0.87 -12.47
N LEU A 87 -13.80 -0.39 -13.04
CA LEU A 87 -13.44 1.03 -13.08
C LEU A 87 -14.60 1.93 -13.55
N GLU A 88 -15.26 1.55 -14.64
CA GLU A 88 -16.37 2.31 -15.22
C GLU A 88 -17.57 2.46 -14.28
N ASP A 89 -17.80 1.46 -13.43
CA ASP A 89 -18.92 1.43 -12.49
C ASP A 89 -18.61 2.20 -11.19
N VAL A 90 -17.33 2.31 -10.82
CA VAL A 90 -16.93 2.80 -9.49
C VAL A 90 -16.10 4.08 -9.49
N VAL A 91 -15.69 4.59 -10.66
CA VAL A 91 -15.03 5.90 -10.76
C VAL A 91 -16.04 7.00 -10.47
N VAL A 92 -16.14 7.34 -9.19
CA VAL A 92 -16.95 8.43 -8.69
C VAL A 92 -16.06 9.35 -7.86
N LEU A 93 -15.80 10.55 -8.37
CA LEU A 93 -15.11 11.59 -7.62
C LEU A 93 -16.12 12.28 -6.69
N ARG A 94 -16.01 12.02 -5.39
CA ARG A 94 -16.80 12.70 -4.34
C ARG A 94 -15.95 13.81 -3.72
N ASP A 95 -15.57 13.66 -2.45
CA ASP A 95 -14.75 14.63 -1.74
C ASP A 95 -13.35 14.78 -2.36
N SER A 96 -12.85 13.73 -3.02
CA SER A 96 -11.58 13.74 -3.76
C SER A 96 -11.55 14.74 -4.91
N ALA A 97 -12.72 15.17 -5.44
CA ALA A 97 -12.78 16.21 -6.45
C ALA A 97 -12.25 17.56 -5.96
N ARG A 98 -12.17 17.76 -4.63
CA ARG A 98 -11.68 19.00 -4.00
C ARG A 98 -10.19 18.97 -3.69
N TRP A 99 -9.53 17.83 -3.88
CA TRP A 99 -8.11 17.69 -3.57
C TRP A 99 -7.27 18.45 -4.58
N ASN A 100 -6.02 18.75 -4.19
CA ASN A 100 -5.04 19.31 -5.13
C ASN A 100 -4.88 18.38 -6.33
N ARG A 101 -4.60 18.98 -7.50
CA ARG A 101 -4.33 18.20 -8.71
C ARG A 101 -3.15 17.25 -8.45
N PRO A 102 -3.24 15.97 -8.83
CA PRO A 102 -2.13 15.05 -8.67
C PRO A 102 -0.91 15.53 -9.46
N GLU A 103 0.26 15.43 -8.83
CA GLU A 103 1.57 15.65 -9.45
C GLU A 103 2.35 14.33 -9.47
N HIS A 104 3.38 14.24 -10.31
CA HIS A 104 4.22 13.05 -10.34
C HIS A 104 5.07 12.96 -9.07
N ASP A 105 5.04 11.79 -8.42
CA ASP A 105 6.03 11.45 -7.40
C ASP A 105 7.42 11.34 -8.06
N PRO A 106 8.43 12.12 -7.64
CA PRO A 106 9.74 12.14 -8.30
C PRO A 106 10.47 10.80 -8.25
N ALA A 107 10.36 10.05 -7.15
CA ALA A 107 11.07 8.79 -6.98
C ALA A 107 10.47 7.68 -7.86
N LEU A 108 9.15 7.58 -7.88
CA LEU A 108 8.41 6.63 -8.71
C LEU A 108 8.56 6.97 -10.20
N LEU A 109 8.54 8.26 -10.57
CA LEU A 109 8.81 8.69 -11.94
C LEU A 109 10.22 8.31 -12.39
N ALA A 110 11.24 8.55 -11.55
CA ALA A 110 12.61 8.17 -11.85
C ALA A 110 12.76 6.64 -12.01
N PHE A 111 12.07 5.84 -11.18
CA PHE A 111 12.03 4.39 -11.32
C PHE A 111 11.37 3.96 -12.64
N ALA A 112 10.23 4.56 -13.00
CA ALA A 112 9.54 4.28 -14.26
C ALA A 112 10.42 4.58 -15.48
N ASN A 113 11.10 5.73 -15.48
CA ASN A 113 12.02 6.15 -16.54
C ASN A 113 13.20 5.18 -16.70
N ARG A 114 13.82 4.76 -15.58
CA ARG A 114 14.90 3.74 -15.62
C ARG A 114 14.42 2.43 -16.24
N ARG A 115 13.20 1.98 -15.90
CA ARG A 115 12.63 0.75 -16.49
C ARG A 115 12.30 0.90 -17.97
N ALA A 116 11.89 2.08 -18.43
CA ALA A 116 11.63 2.35 -19.83
C ALA A 116 12.91 2.24 -20.67
N ALA A 117 13.97 2.95 -20.28
CA ALA A 117 15.28 2.90 -20.95
C ALA A 117 15.84 1.46 -21.02
N ALA A 118 15.69 0.68 -19.95
CA ALA A 118 16.15 -0.71 -19.93
C ALA A 118 15.38 -1.62 -20.91
N ARG A 119 14.11 -1.32 -21.20
CA ARG A 119 13.32 -2.07 -22.20
C ARG A 119 13.74 -1.70 -23.62
N GLU A 120 13.96 -0.42 -23.88
CA GLU A 120 14.41 0.09 -25.19
C GLU A 120 15.78 -0.49 -25.56
N ALA A 121 16.76 -0.42 -24.67
CA ALA A 121 18.09 -1.00 -24.88
C ALA A 121 18.06 -2.53 -25.11
N LYS A 122 17.04 -3.23 -24.58
CA LYS A 122 16.87 -4.67 -24.79
C LYS A 122 16.14 -4.98 -26.11
N GLY A 123 15.34 -4.05 -26.63
CA GLY A 123 14.75 -4.12 -27.96
C GLY A 123 15.80 -3.93 -29.05
N GLU A 124 16.65 -2.91 -28.91
CA GLU A 124 17.72 -2.59 -29.85
C GLU A 124 18.79 -3.69 -29.98
N ASN A 125 19.04 -4.47 -28.91
CA ASN A 125 19.96 -5.60 -28.93
C ASN A 125 19.37 -6.91 -29.51
N LYS A 126 18.09 -6.91 -29.90
CA LYS A 126 17.41 -8.07 -30.49
C LYS A 126 17.15 -7.94 -32.00
N ASP A 127 17.41 -6.76 -32.56
CA ASP A 127 17.39 -6.45 -33.99
C ASP A 127 18.81 -6.50 -34.57
#